data_AF-A0A9W6J379-F1
#
_entry.id   AF-A0A9W6J379-F1
#
_cell.length_a   1.000
_cell.length_b   1.000
_cell.length_c   1.000
_cell.angle_alpha   90.00
_cell.angle_beta   90.00
_cell.angle_gamma   90.00
#
_symmetry.space_group_name_H-M   'P 1'
#
loop_
_entity.id
_entity.type
_entity.pdbx_description
1 polymer ?
#
loop_
_entity_poly.entity_id
_entity_poly.type
_entity_poly.pdbx_seq_one_letter_code
_entity_poly.pdbx_strand_id
1 'polypeptide(L)'
;MPEAVTIWHNPDCSTSRNTLAMISAAGVEPTVVEYLKTPPTRDELERAINAAGLSVRAAIRQKGTPYEELGLRDASLTEGKLLDAMLAHPILINRPFVFTSRGVRLCRPSEVVLEILPAPLPDDFTKEDGEVVRRLKVKDDALPNLDEGSFRPTDLSRLHAPRSMHPPRVLLLYGSLRPVSYSRLLTLEAERLLKQLGCETRVYDPAGLPLPDDGPVDHPKVQELRDLSLWSEAQVWTSPERHGAMTGVIKSMIDWIPLAVGSVRPTQGRTLAVMQVSGGSQSFNAVNQMRVLGRWMRMLTIPNQSSVATAFQEFGEDGRMKPSAYYDRVVDVMEELVKFTWLTRDVSNHLTDRYSERKESAAALEARMNLKQAV
;
A
#
# COMPACT_ATOMS: atom_id res chain seq x y z
N MET A 1 -18.74 -33.29 15.42
CA MET A 1 -17.76 -34.39 15.43
C MET A 1 -16.42 -33.78 15.83
N PRO A 2 -15.59 -34.42 16.66
CA PRO A 2 -14.24 -33.91 16.90
C PRO A 2 -13.52 -33.75 15.55
N GLU A 3 -12.84 -32.63 15.34
CA GLU A 3 -12.10 -32.40 14.10
C GLU A 3 -10.95 -33.42 14.01
N ALA A 4 -10.88 -34.15 12.89
CA ALA A 4 -9.88 -35.18 12.70
C ALA A 4 -8.49 -34.55 12.52
N VAL A 5 -7.56 -34.91 13.40
CA VAL A 5 -6.15 -34.54 13.29
C VAL A 5 -5.34 -35.81 13.05
N THR A 6 -4.53 -35.84 11.99
CA THR A 6 -3.63 -36.96 11.69
C THR A 6 -2.19 -36.48 11.76
N ILE A 7 -1.30 -37.28 12.33
CA ILE A 7 0.14 -36.99 12.39
C ILE A 7 0.94 -38.14 11.81
N TRP A 8 1.82 -37.83 10.86
CA TRP A 8 2.87 -38.74 10.42
C TRP A 8 4.03 -38.66 11.41
N HIS A 9 4.05 -39.63 12.31
CA HIS A 9 4.84 -39.62 13.51
C HIS A 9 6.06 -40.53 13.41
N ASN A 10 7.16 -40.11 14.02
CA ASN A 10 8.31 -40.95 14.29
C ASN A 10 8.66 -40.85 15.80
N PRO A 11 8.53 -41.94 16.57
CA PRO A 11 8.76 -41.93 18.01
C PRO A 11 10.20 -41.61 18.40
N ASP A 12 11.18 -41.81 17.50
CA ASP A 12 12.60 -41.51 17.75
C ASP A 12 12.98 -40.05 17.49
N CYS A 13 12.00 -39.17 17.23
CA CYS A 13 12.24 -37.76 16.90
C CYS A 13 11.63 -36.82 17.93
N SER A 14 12.47 -36.04 18.62
CA SER A 14 12.02 -35.04 19.60
C SER A 14 11.00 -34.05 19.02
N THR A 15 11.25 -33.50 17.81
CA THR A 15 10.29 -32.60 17.15
C THR A 15 8.94 -33.29 16.91
N SER A 16 8.95 -34.59 16.56
CA SER A 16 7.74 -35.38 16.33
C SER A 16 6.98 -35.66 17.63
N ARG A 17 7.69 -35.98 18.71
CA ARG A 17 7.11 -36.19 20.05
C ARG A 17 6.56 -34.89 20.64
N ASN A 18 7.30 -33.79 20.56
CA ASN A 18 6.82 -32.47 20.98
C ASN A 18 5.56 -32.03 20.20
N THR A 19 5.53 -32.28 18.89
CA THR A 19 4.34 -31.98 18.07
C THR A 19 3.15 -32.82 18.51
N LEU A 20 3.32 -34.13 18.69
CA LEU A 20 2.26 -35.02 19.18
C LEU A 20 1.75 -34.60 20.56
N ALA A 21 2.67 -34.28 21.48
CA ALA A 21 2.35 -33.84 22.83
C ALA A 21 1.58 -32.51 22.83
N MET A 22 1.90 -31.56 21.94
CA MET A 22 1.12 -30.32 21.80
C MET A 22 -0.28 -30.57 21.23
N ILE A 23 -0.44 -31.50 20.29
CA ILE A 23 -1.77 -31.89 19.79
C ILE A 23 -2.61 -32.46 20.96
N SER A 24 -2.04 -33.38 21.75
CA SER A 24 -2.70 -33.93 22.94
C SER A 24 -3.01 -32.87 23.99
N ALA A 25 -2.07 -31.95 24.25
CA ALA A 25 -2.25 -30.86 25.22
C ALA A 25 -3.37 -29.89 24.83
N ALA A 26 -3.65 -29.72 23.53
CA ALA A 26 -4.80 -28.97 23.03
C ALA A 26 -6.13 -29.71 23.17
N GLY A 27 -6.15 -30.89 23.83
CA GLY A 27 -7.35 -31.69 24.05
C GLY A 27 -7.80 -32.49 22.82
N VAL A 28 -6.91 -32.69 21.85
CA VAL A 28 -7.20 -33.45 20.62
C VAL A 28 -6.55 -34.82 20.71
N GLU A 29 -7.30 -35.88 20.40
CA GLU A 29 -6.77 -37.23 20.21
C GLU A 29 -6.48 -37.46 18.72
N PRO A 30 -5.21 -37.42 18.27
CA PRO A 30 -4.90 -37.55 16.85
C PRO A 30 -4.83 -39.01 16.40
N THR A 31 -5.08 -39.22 15.10
CA THR A 31 -4.69 -40.45 14.42
C THR A 31 -3.17 -40.44 14.19
N VAL A 32 -2.44 -41.32 14.88
CA VAL A 32 -0.98 -41.43 14.78
C VAL A 32 -0.62 -42.47 13.73
N VAL A 33 0.09 -42.04 12.67
CA VAL A 33 0.59 -42.92 11.61
C VAL A 33 2.10 -43.00 11.71
N GLU A 34 2.63 -44.16 12.10
CA GLU A 34 4.06 -44.45 12.05
C GLU A 34 4.50 -44.67 10.60
N TYR A 35 4.73 -43.57 9.89
CA TYR A 35 4.95 -43.56 8.43
C TYR A 35 6.20 -44.34 7.98
N LEU A 36 7.14 -44.65 8.88
CA LEU A 36 8.28 -45.52 8.54
C LEU A 36 7.88 -47.01 8.48
N LYS A 37 6.87 -47.42 9.25
CA LYS A 37 6.30 -48.78 9.21
C LYS A 37 5.21 -48.90 8.15
N THR A 38 4.48 -47.81 7.93
CA THR A 38 3.36 -47.70 6.99
C THR A 38 3.59 -46.50 6.06
N PRO A 39 4.53 -46.61 5.10
CA PRO A 39 4.88 -45.50 4.23
C PRO A 39 3.69 -45.05 3.37
N PRO A 40 3.56 -43.73 3.13
CA PRO A 40 2.50 -43.21 2.28
C PRO A 40 2.70 -43.66 0.84
N THR A 41 1.61 -43.70 0.09
CA THR A 41 1.65 -43.81 -1.37
C THR A 41 2.26 -42.53 -1.98
N ARG A 42 2.68 -42.63 -3.26
CA ARG A 42 3.21 -41.48 -4.02
C ARG A 42 2.25 -40.30 -4.00
N ASP A 43 0.98 -40.56 -4.31
CA ASP A 43 -0.06 -39.52 -4.38
C ASP A 43 -0.33 -38.89 -3.01
N GLU A 44 -0.28 -39.67 -1.93
CA GLU A 44 -0.45 -39.14 -0.57
C GLU A 44 0.71 -38.24 -0.16
N LEU A 45 1.94 -38.64 -0.48
CA LEU A 45 3.13 -37.84 -0.20
C LEU A 45 3.12 -36.53 -0.98
N GLU A 46 2.82 -36.58 -2.28
CA GLU A 46 2.74 -35.40 -3.14
C GLU A 46 1.63 -34.44 -2.66
N ARG A 47 0.45 -34.98 -2.32
CA ARG A 47 -0.64 -34.18 -1.74
C ARG A 47 -0.23 -33.53 -0.42
N ALA A 48 0.45 -34.26 0.46
CA ALA A 48 0.89 -33.73 1.75
C ALA A 48 1.89 -32.56 1.58
N ILE A 49 2.86 -32.71 0.68
CA ILE A 49 3.86 -31.68 0.38
C ILE A 49 3.21 -30.43 -0.20
N ASN A 50 2.34 -30.61 -1.20
CA ASN A 50 1.63 -29.50 -1.85
C ASN A 50 0.68 -28.79 -0.86
N ALA A 51 -0.08 -29.55 -0.06
CA ALA A 51 -0.98 -28.98 0.95
C ALA A 51 -0.23 -28.24 2.08
N ALA A 52 1.03 -28.61 2.34
CA ALA A 52 1.90 -27.89 3.26
C ALA A 52 2.57 -26.65 2.64
N GLY A 53 2.36 -26.39 1.34
CA GLY A 53 2.97 -25.25 0.63
C GLY A 53 4.47 -25.41 0.42
N LEU A 54 4.98 -26.64 0.37
CA LEU A 54 6.41 -26.95 0.24
C LEU A 54 6.74 -27.42 -1.18
N SER A 55 7.99 -27.24 -1.60
CA SER A 55 8.55 -28.02 -2.70
C SER A 55 8.94 -29.42 -2.21
N VAL A 56 9.03 -30.40 -3.11
CA VAL A 56 9.47 -31.76 -2.74
C VAL A 56 10.83 -31.72 -2.06
N ARG A 57 11.75 -30.89 -2.57
CA ARG A 57 13.10 -30.73 -2.01
C ARG A 57 13.08 -30.21 -0.57
N ALA A 58 12.17 -29.29 -0.23
CA ALA A 58 12.01 -28.78 1.13
C ALA A 58 11.45 -29.84 2.10
N ALA A 59 10.73 -30.84 1.58
CA ALA A 59 10.18 -31.94 2.37
C ALA A 59 11.18 -33.09 2.59
N ILE A 60 12.40 -33.02 2.05
CA ILE A 60 13.42 -34.07 2.24
C ILE A 60 14.23 -33.82 3.51
N ARG A 61 14.40 -34.88 4.29
CA ARG A 61 15.32 -34.95 5.42
C ARG A 61 16.72 -35.30 4.94
N GLN A 62 17.68 -34.42 5.25
CA GLN A 62 19.09 -34.61 4.90
C GLN A 62 19.91 -35.32 5.99
N LYS A 63 19.70 -34.95 7.27
CA LYS A 63 20.53 -35.47 8.37
C LYS A 63 20.07 -36.85 8.83
N GLY A 64 21.00 -37.81 8.88
CA GLY A 64 20.75 -39.18 9.33
C GLY A 64 19.90 -39.98 8.33
N THR A 65 20.11 -39.74 7.04
CA THR A 65 19.44 -40.39 5.91
C THR A 65 20.48 -40.62 4.80
N PRO A 66 20.21 -41.48 3.80
CA PRO A 66 21.11 -41.68 2.66
C PRO A 66 21.10 -40.51 1.66
N TYR A 67 20.77 -39.28 2.07
CA TYR A 67 20.59 -38.12 1.18
C TYR A 67 21.82 -37.82 0.32
N GLU A 68 23.00 -37.81 0.94
CA GLU A 68 24.28 -37.55 0.24
C GLU A 68 24.72 -38.77 -0.58
N GLU A 69 24.55 -39.99 -0.05
CA GLU A 69 24.89 -41.25 -0.73
C GLU A 69 24.09 -41.45 -2.03
N LEU A 70 22.84 -41.00 -2.04
CA LEU A 70 21.94 -41.03 -3.20
C LEU A 70 22.10 -39.82 -4.13
N GLY A 71 23.02 -38.89 -3.83
CA GLY A 71 23.28 -37.72 -4.67
C GLY A 71 22.11 -36.72 -4.74
N LEU A 72 21.20 -36.72 -3.75
CA LEU A 72 19.96 -35.92 -3.80
C LEU A 72 20.20 -34.40 -3.72
N ARG A 73 21.44 -34.00 -3.43
CA ARG A 73 21.87 -32.59 -3.45
C ARG A 73 21.90 -32.00 -4.87
N ASP A 74 21.99 -32.81 -5.91
CA ASP A 74 21.99 -32.34 -7.30
C ASP A 74 20.71 -31.55 -7.61
N ALA A 75 20.89 -30.27 -8.00
CA ALA A 75 19.82 -29.35 -8.33
C ALA A 75 19.12 -29.71 -9.65
N SER A 76 19.74 -30.53 -10.51
CA SER A 76 19.17 -30.99 -11.78
C SER A 76 18.09 -32.08 -11.61
N LEU A 77 18.00 -32.70 -10.43
CA LEU A 77 17.01 -33.74 -10.15
C LEU A 77 15.59 -33.16 -10.15
N THR A 78 14.71 -33.84 -10.89
CA THR A 78 13.28 -33.51 -10.95
C THR A 78 12.57 -33.89 -9.66
N GLU A 79 11.45 -33.22 -9.36
CA GLU A 79 10.61 -33.55 -8.21
C GLU A 79 10.15 -35.00 -8.22
N GLY A 80 9.87 -35.57 -9.40
CA GLY A 80 9.52 -36.98 -9.53
C GLY A 80 10.62 -37.92 -9.04
N LYS A 81 11.89 -37.68 -9.42
CA LYS A 81 13.02 -38.50 -8.93
C LYS A 81 13.22 -38.36 -7.42
N LEU A 82 12.99 -37.16 -6.89
CA LEU A 82 13.06 -36.91 -5.45
C LEU A 82 11.96 -37.67 -4.69
N LEU A 83 10.72 -37.67 -5.20
CA LEU A 83 9.62 -38.46 -4.64
C LEU A 83 9.91 -39.97 -4.69
N ASP A 84 10.44 -40.47 -5.80
CA ASP A 84 10.77 -41.89 -5.94
C ASP A 84 11.84 -42.32 -4.91
N ALA A 85 12.85 -41.47 -4.68
CA ALA A 85 13.81 -41.68 -3.60
C ALA A 85 13.16 -41.67 -2.21
N MET A 86 12.23 -40.73 -1.94
CA MET A 86 11.51 -40.68 -0.66
C MET A 86 10.64 -41.92 -0.43
N LEU A 87 10.05 -42.50 -1.47
CA LEU A 87 9.25 -43.73 -1.36
C LEU A 87 10.13 -44.98 -1.19
N ALA A 88 11.26 -45.05 -1.89
CA ALA A 88 12.23 -46.13 -1.75
C ALA A 88 12.91 -46.12 -0.37
N HIS A 89 13.14 -44.92 0.18
CA HIS A 89 13.72 -44.71 1.50
C HIS A 89 12.87 -43.75 2.34
N PRO A 90 11.76 -44.22 2.96
CA PRO A 90 10.83 -43.38 3.72
C PRO A 90 11.49 -42.51 4.80
N ILE A 91 12.66 -42.89 5.30
CA ILE A 91 13.45 -42.09 6.24
C ILE A 91 13.84 -40.70 5.70
N LEU A 92 13.83 -40.51 4.37
CA LEU A 92 14.02 -39.24 3.68
C LEU A 92 12.81 -38.30 3.81
N ILE A 93 11.62 -38.78 4.19
CA ILE A 93 10.46 -37.90 4.42
C ILE A 93 10.72 -37.11 5.72
N ASN A 94 10.76 -35.78 5.61
CA ASN A 94 10.93 -34.90 6.77
C ASN A 94 9.67 -34.91 7.65
N ARG A 95 9.84 -34.74 8.95
CA ARG A 95 8.80 -35.06 9.95
C ARG A 95 8.70 -34.04 11.09
N PRO A 96 7.53 -33.95 11.75
CA PRO A 96 6.27 -34.62 11.41
C PRO A 96 5.42 -33.79 10.42
N PHE A 97 4.66 -34.47 9.56
CA PHE A 97 3.54 -33.84 8.85
C PHE A 97 2.28 -33.98 9.72
N VAL A 98 1.52 -32.90 9.86
CA VAL A 98 0.24 -32.87 10.57
C VAL A 98 -0.85 -32.38 9.62
N PHE A 99 -1.99 -33.07 9.63
CA PHE A 99 -3.14 -32.85 8.76
C PHE A 99 -4.35 -32.50 9.63
N THR A 100 -5.04 -31.43 9.29
CA THR A 100 -6.23 -30.93 10.00
C THR A 100 -7.23 -30.34 9.00
N SER A 101 -8.43 -30.01 9.47
CA SER A 101 -9.42 -29.23 8.72
C SER A 101 -8.90 -27.84 8.29
N ARG A 102 -7.95 -27.27 9.04
CA ARG A 102 -7.38 -25.93 8.83
C ARG A 102 -6.17 -25.93 7.89
N GLY A 103 -5.71 -27.10 7.48
CA GLY A 103 -4.59 -27.28 6.55
C GLY A 103 -3.58 -28.32 7.00
N VAL A 104 -2.48 -28.40 6.24
CA VAL A 104 -1.36 -29.33 6.46
C VAL A 104 -0.09 -28.54 6.76
N ARG A 105 0.74 -29.04 7.68
CA ARG A 105 2.06 -28.47 8.00
C ARG A 105 3.11 -29.53 8.24
N LEU A 106 4.33 -29.28 7.75
CA LEU A 106 5.54 -29.90 8.27
C LEU A 106 5.96 -29.14 9.54
N CYS A 107 5.74 -29.71 10.72
CA CYS A 107 5.88 -29.00 11.98
C CYS A 107 7.34 -28.95 12.45
N ARG A 108 8.13 -28.11 11.78
CA ARG A 108 9.54 -27.85 12.10
C ARG A 108 9.78 -26.33 12.09
N PRO A 109 9.77 -25.65 13.25
CA PRO A 109 9.74 -26.22 14.60
C PRO A 109 8.35 -26.77 15.00
N SER A 110 8.29 -27.54 16.09
CA SER A 110 7.09 -28.31 16.48
C SER A 110 5.83 -27.46 16.69
N GLU A 111 5.99 -26.22 17.14
CA GLU A 111 4.93 -25.25 17.48
C GLU A 111 4.20 -24.69 16.25
N VAL A 112 4.72 -24.92 15.03
CA VAL A 112 3.99 -24.66 13.78
C VAL A 112 2.65 -25.39 13.75
N VAL A 113 2.51 -26.50 14.49
CA VAL A 113 1.24 -27.23 14.62
C VAL A 113 0.13 -26.34 15.18
N LEU A 114 0.45 -25.37 16.04
CA LEU A 114 -0.53 -24.49 16.68
C LEU A 114 -1.28 -23.59 15.68
N GLU A 115 -0.70 -23.37 14.50
CA GLU A 115 -1.36 -22.61 13.41
C GLU A 115 -2.57 -23.35 12.83
N ILE A 116 -2.53 -24.69 12.86
CA ILE A 116 -3.50 -25.55 12.19
C ILE A 116 -4.35 -26.39 13.15
N LEU A 117 -4.10 -26.33 14.46
CA LEU A 117 -4.95 -27.04 15.43
C LEU A 117 -6.38 -26.45 15.51
N PRO A 118 -7.40 -27.29 15.73
CA PRO A 118 -8.77 -26.84 15.93
C PRO A 118 -8.95 -25.96 17.18
N ALA A 119 -8.13 -26.19 18.21
CA ALA A 119 -8.17 -25.48 19.48
C ALA A 119 -6.77 -24.98 19.87
N PRO A 120 -6.66 -23.81 20.53
CA PRO A 120 -5.40 -23.36 21.09
C PRO A 120 -4.99 -24.24 22.29
N LEU A 121 -3.70 -24.18 22.65
CA LEU A 121 -3.24 -24.75 23.92
C LEU A 121 -3.98 -24.08 25.10
N PRO A 122 -4.38 -24.85 26.13
CA PRO A 122 -5.02 -24.28 27.32
C PRO A 122 -4.05 -23.39 28.11
N ASP A 123 -2.80 -23.82 28.23
CA ASP A 123 -1.71 -23.16 28.97
C ASP A 123 -0.39 -23.19 28.18
N ASP A 124 0.67 -22.60 28.74
CA ASP A 124 2.02 -22.69 28.19
C ASP A 124 2.47 -24.16 28.11
N PHE A 125 3.15 -24.53 27.03
CA PHE A 125 3.66 -25.89 26.82
C PHE A 125 5.18 -25.91 26.93
N THR A 126 5.73 -26.80 27.76
CA THR A 126 7.19 -26.99 27.87
C THR A 126 7.61 -28.20 27.04
N LYS A 127 8.48 -27.98 26.04
CA LYS A 127 9.05 -29.03 25.20
C LYS A 127 10.01 -29.92 25.99
N GLU A 128 10.35 -31.09 25.44
CA GLU A 128 11.31 -32.04 26.01
C GLU A 128 12.70 -31.43 26.33
N ASP A 129 13.11 -30.36 25.64
CA ASP A 129 14.39 -29.65 25.84
C ASP A 129 14.30 -28.48 26.82
N GLY A 130 13.13 -28.25 27.43
CA GLY A 130 12.87 -27.15 28.36
C GLY A 130 12.44 -25.84 27.71
N GLU A 131 12.36 -25.77 26.37
CA GLU A 131 11.84 -24.59 25.69
C GLU A 131 10.34 -24.42 25.96
N VAL A 132 9.93 -23.22 26.39
CA VAL A 132 8.53 -22.91 26.70
C VAL A 132 7.84 -22.26 25.50
N VAL A 133 6.89 -22.97 24.91
CA VAL A 133 5.94 -22.46 23.92
C VAL A 133 4.84 -21.72 24.65
N ARG A 134 4.95 -20.39 24.70
CA ARG A 134 3.95 -19.56 25.38
C ARG A 134 2.67 -19.48 24.59
N ARG A 135 1.53 -19.56 25.28
CA ARG A 135 0.24 -19.28 24.67
C ARG A 135 0.24 -17.84 24.14
N LEU A 136 -0.12 -17.67 22.86
CA LEU A 136 -0.51 -16.35 22.34
C LEU A 136 -1.77 -15.92 23.12
N LYS A 137 -1.60 -15.08 24.12
CA LYS A 137 -2.74 -14.42 24.76
C LYS A 137 -3.45 -13.63 23.68
N VAL A 138 -4.73 -13.95 23.45
CA VAL A 138 -5.62 -13.09 22.67
C VAL A 138 -5.50 -11.70 23.31
N LYS A 139 -5.06 -10.73 22.51
CA LYS A 139 -4.70 -9.39 22.99
C LYS A 139 -5.90 -8.78 23.72
N ASP A 140 -5.64 -8.31 24.93
CA ASP A 140 -6.46 -7.35 25.64
C ASP A 140 -6.84 -6.19 24.68
N ASP A 141 -8.11 -5.77 24.71
CA ASP A 141 -8.63 -4.66 23.88
C ASP A 141 -8.07 -3.29 24.33
N ALA A 142 -7.30 -3.25 25.40
CA ALA A 142 -6.60 -2.06 25.86
C ALA A 142 -5.72 -1.44 24.76
N LEU A 143 -5.77 -0.10 24.67
CA LEU A 143 -4.94 0.71 23.76
C LEU A 143 -3.88 1.50 24.56
N PRO A 144 -2.88 0.84 25.18
CA PRO A 144 -1.97 1.49 26.14
C PRO A 144 -1.09 2.60 25.55
N ASN A 145 -0.97 2.66 24.22
CA ASN A 145 -0.19 3.69 23.53
C ASN A 145 -1.04 4.89 23.06
N LEU A 146 -2.36 4.84 23.28
CA LEU A 146 -3.29 5.91 22.93
C LEU A 146 -3.26 6.99 24.01
N ASP A 147 -3.06 8.23 23.60
CA ASP A 147 -3.25 9.40 24.44
C ASP A 147 -4.74 9.75 24.45
N GLU A 148 -5.43 9.42 25.54
CA GLU A 148 -6.89 9.61 25.64
C GLU A 148 -7.29 11.09 25.52
N GLY A 149 -6.46 12.02 26.01
CA GLY A 149 -6.72 13.46 25.92
C GLY A 149 -6.73 14.01 24.50
N SER A 150 -5.95 13.40 23.60
CA SER A 150 -5.84 13.80 22.19
C SER A 150 -6.74 12.98 21.27
N PHE A 151 -7.20 11.80 21.73
CA PHE A 151 -8.09 10.94 20.98
C PHE A 151 -9.50 11.54 20.90
N ARG A 152 -10.09 11.48 19.71
CA ARG A 152 -11.44 11.97 19.46
C ARG A 152 -12.17 10.91 18.64
N PRO A 153 -13.28 10.35 19.13
CA PRO A 153 -14.15 9.51 18.31
C PRO A 153 -14.59 10.25 17.04
N THR A 154 -14.84 9.51 15.97
CA THR A 154 -15.35 10.07 14.72
C THR A 154 -16.73 10.69 14.94
N ASP A 155 -16.87 11.96 14.60
CA ASP A 155 -18.12 12.70 14.69
C ASP A 155 -18.65 12.97 13.27
N LEU A 156 -19.67 12.22 12.86
CA LEU A 156 -20.28 12.33 11.53
C LEU A 156 -20.93 13.69 11.29
N SER A 157 -21.31 14.42 12.34
CA SER A 157 -21.90 15.76 12.18
C SER A 157 -20.86 16.75 11.64
N ARG A 158 -19.57 16.57 11.97
CA ARG A 158 -18.46 17.42 11.49
C ARG A 158 -18.04 17.13 10.05
N LEU A 159 -18.55 16.06 9.45
CA LEU A 159 -18.46 15.80 8.01
C LEU A 159 -19.54 16.55 7.22
N HIS A 160 -20.40 17.30 7.91
CA HIS A 160 -21.38 18.17 7.32
C HIS A 160 -21.07 19.62 7.72
N ALA A 161 -20.88 20.50 6.74
CA ALA A 161 -20.71 21.93 6.95
C ALA A 161 -21.68 22.68 6.02
N PRO A 162 -22.09 23.92 6.38
CA PRO A 162 -22.81 24.78 5.45
C PRO A 162 -22.04 24.89 4.14
N ARG A 163 -22.71 24.65 3.02
CA ARG A 163 -22.06 24.65 1.72
C ARG A 163 -21.59 26.04 1.34
N SER A 164 -20.34 26.17 0.93
CA SER A 164 -19.85 27.40 0.32
C SER A 164 -20.64 27.70 -0.96
N MET A 165 -21.03 28.96 -1.15
CA MET A 165 -21.88 29.37 -2.28
C MET A 165 -21.09 29.88 -3.49
N HIS A 166 -19.78 30.12 -3.35
CA HIS A 166 -18.95 30.59 -4.45
C HIS A 166 -18.52 29.42 -5.37
N PRO A 167 -18.22 29.70 -6.65
CA PRO A 167 -17.61 28.75 -7.57
C PRO A 167 -16.39 28.04 -6.97
N PRO A 168 -16.20 26.72 -7.21
CA PRO A 168 -14.97 26.05 -6.86
C PRO A 168 -13.75 26.69 -7.55
N ARG A 169 -12.68 26.92 -6.79
CA ARG A 169 -11.46 27.57 -7.29
C ARG A 169 -10.45 26.53 -7.73
N VAL A 170 -10.14 26.48 -9.03
CA VAL A 170 -9.25 25.47 -9.60
C VAL A 170 -8.01 26.12 -10.20
N LEU A 171 -6.83 25.76 -9.68
CA LEU A 171 -5.53 26.13 -10.25
C LEU A 171 -5.09 25.05 -11.25
N LEU A 172 -4.69 25.45 -12.45
CA LEU A 172 -4.19 24.54 -13.46
C LEU A 172 -2.70 24.81 -13.76
N LEU A 173 -1.89 23.76 -13.71
CA LEU A 173 -0.45 23.78 -13.96
C LEU A 173 -0.09 22.86 -15.14
N TYR A 174 0.79 23.32 -16.05
CA TYR A 174 1.24 22.53 -17.20
C TYR A 174 2.76 22.41 -17.30
N GLY A 175 3.24 21.25 -17.76
CA GLY A 175 4.66 20.86 -17.73
C GLY A 175 5.48 21.18 -18.97
N SER A 176 5.14 22.18 -19.79
CA SER A 176 5.96 22.50 -20.98
C SER A 176 5.83 23.93 -21.47
N LEU A 177 6.99 24.54 -21.72
CA LEU A 177 7.18 25.88 -22.29
C LEU A 177 7.34 25.88 -23.82
N ARG A 178 7.11 24.74 -24.49
CA ARG A 178 7.22 24.70 -25.96
C ARG A 178 6.19 25.64 -26.60
N PRO A 179 6.51 26.27 -27.75
CA PRO A 179 5.56 27.07 -28.50
C PRO A 179 4.26 26.29 -28.81
N VAL A 180 4.40 25.05 -29.29
CA VAL A 180 3.30 24.08 -29.41
C VAL A 180 3.44 23.03 -28.31
N SER A 181 2.58 23.13 -27.29
CA SER A 181 2.64 22.34 -26.07
C SER A 181 1.31 21.61 -25.85
N TYR A 182 1.26 20.31 -26.13
CA TYR A 182 0.03 19.51 -25.95
C TYR A 182 -0.41 19.43 -24.49
N SER A 183 0.52 19.50 -23.53
CA SER A 183 0.13 19.59 -22.11
C SER A 183 -0.56 20.92 -21.80
N ARG A 184 -0.13 22.03 -22.43
CA ARG A 184 -0.81 23.32 -22.29
C ARG A 184 -2.17 23.28 -22.99
N LEU A 185 -2.26 22.75 -24.21
CA LEU A 185 -3.53 22.63 -24.94
C LEU A 185 -4.54 21.75 -24.17
N LEU A 186 -4.11 20.60 -23.65
CA LEU A 186 -4.94 19.72 -22.82
C LEU A 186 -5.40 20.41 -21.53
N THR A 187 -4.53 21.22 -20.93
CA THR A 187 -4.88 22.05 -19.75
C THR A 187 -5.95 23.09 -20.08
N LEU A 188 -5.89 23.70 -21.28
CA LEU A 188 -6.91 24.65 -21.72
C LEU A 188 -8.24 23.98 -22.06
N GLU A 189 -8.26 22.72 -22.51
CA GLU A 189 -9.52 21.97 -22.62
C GLU A 189 -10.11 21.64 -21.26
N ALA A 190 -9.28 21.21 -20.31
CA ALA A 190 -9.68 21.02 -18.92
C ALA A 190 -10.26 22.32 -18.32
N GLU A 191 -9.61 23.47 -18.55
CA GLU A 191 -10.10 24.78 -18.10
C GLU A 191 -11.49 25.10 -18.66
N ARG A 192 -11.73 24.88 -19.97
CA ARG A 192 -13.04 25.11 -20.59
C ARG A 192 -14.13 24.24 -19.98
N LEU A 193 -13.83 22.96 -19.76
CA LEU A 193 -14.76 22.02 -19.12
C LEU A 193 -15.08 22.45 -17.69
N LEU A 194 -14.07 22.83 -16.91
CA LEU A 194 -14.25 23.32 -15.53
C LEU A 194 -15.06 24.62 -15.47
N LYS A 195 -14.83 25.57 -16.40
CA LYS A 195 -15.65 26.78 -16.53
C LYS A 195 -17.11 26.42 -16.82
N GLN A 196 -17.36 25.46 -17.71
CA GLN A 196 -18.71 24.97 -18.03
C GLN A 196 -19.37 24.27 -16.82
N LEU A 197 -18.56 23.60 -15.99
CA LEU A 197 -18.98 22.98 -14.73
C LEU A 197 -19.15 24.00 -13.57
N GLY A 198 -18.97 25.30 -13.83
CA GLY A 198 -19.23 26.37 -12.87
C GLY A 198 -18.05 26.69 -11.95
N CYS A 199 -16.81 26.40 -12.34
CA CYS A 199 -15.61 26.72 -11.56
C CYS A 199 -14.99 28.08 -11.91
N GLU A 200 -14.41 28.74 -10.91
CA GLU A 200 -13.43 29.81 -11.13
C GLU A 200 -12.06 29.16 -11.39
N THR A 201 -11.44 29.43 -12.53
CA THR A 201 -10.20 28.77 -12.94
C THR A 201 -9.07 29.77 -13.16
N ARG A 202 -7.84 29.38 -12.82
CA ARG A 202 -6.63 30.15 -13.13
C ARG A 202 -5.55 29.21 -13.64
N VAL A 203 -5.03 29.48 -14.83
CA VAL A 203 -3.90 28.74 -15.41
C VAL A 203 -2.63 29.53 -15.12
N TYR A 204 -1.65 28.89 -14.49
CA TYR A 204 -0.36 29.52 -14.23
C TYR A 204 0.59 29.33 -15.41
N ASP A 205 1.19 30.42 -15.90
CA ASP A 205 2.25 30.37 -16.90
C ASP A 205 3.63 30.21 -16.23
N PRO A 206 4.36 29.10 -16.42
CA PRO A 206 5.66 28.90 -15.78
C PRO A 206 6.83 29.63 -16.45
N ALA A 207 6.59 30.41 -17.53
CA ALA A 207 7.66 31.17 -18.17
C ALA A 207 8.31 32.14 -17.17
N GLY A 208 9.64 32.09 -17.08
CA GLY A 208 10.43 32.93 -16.17
C GLY A 208 10.41 32.49 -14.70
N LEU A 209 9.83 31.33 -14.35
CA LEU A 209 9.99 30.76 -13.02
C LEU A 209 11.45 30.26 -12.83
N PRO A 210 12.19 30.73 -11.82
CA PRO A 210 13.55 30.27 -11.56
C PRO A 210 13.57 28.80 -11.14
N LEU A 211 14.74 28.15 -11.22
CA LEU A 211 14.91 26.83 -10.61
C LEU A 211 14.80 26.95 -9.08
N PRO A 212 14.23 25.95 -8.39
CA PRO A 212 14.26 25.90 -6.93
C PRO A 212 15.68 26.16 -6.40
N ASP A 213 15.79 26.99 -5.37
CA ASP A 213 17.04 27.42 -4.72
C ASP A 213 17.99 28.31 -5.55
N ASP A 214 17.66 28.61 -6.83
CA ASP A 214 18.44 29.51 -7.70
C ASP A 214 17.86 30.94 -7.75
N GLY A 215 16.63 31.13 -7.27
CA GLY A 215 15.97 32.43 -7.15
C GLY A 215 15.54 32.73 -5.72
N PRO A 216 15.34 34.01 -5.34
CA PRO A 216 14.83 34.34 -4.02
C PRO A 216 13.34 33.99 -3.92
N VAL A 217 12.86 33.70 -2.71
CA VAL A 217 11.45 33.31 -2.49
C VAL A 217 10.46 34.42 -2.82
N ASP A 218 10.89 35.67 -2.85
CA ASP A 218 10.12 36.87 -3.22
C ASP A 218 10.11 37.14 -4.74
N HIS A 219 10.73 36.26 -5.55
CA HIS A 219 10.68 36.35 -7.00
C HIS A 219 9.21 36.41 -7.48
N PRO A 220 8.84 37.34 -8.39
CA PRO A 220 7.43 37.57 -8.75
C PRO A 220 6.68 36.32 -9.19
N LYS A 221 7.31 35.47 -10.01
CA LYS A 221 6.72 34.18 -10.45
C LYS A 221 6.53 33.17 -9.31
N VAL A 222 7.43 33.18 -8.32
CA VAL A 222 7.33 32.29 -7.15
C VAL A 222 6.16 32.75 -6.26
N GLN A 223 6.04 34.05 -6.03
CA GLN A 223 4.92 34.64 -5.27
C GLN A 223 3.58 34.37 -5.98
N GLU A 224 3.49 34.64 -7.28
CA GLU A 224 2.30 34.36 -8.08
C GLU A 224 1.87 32.89 -7.96
N LEU A 225 2.80 31.94 -8.12
CA LEU A 225 2.50 30.51 -7.99
C LEU A 225 2.00 30.14 -6.60
N ARG A 226 2.63 30.68 -5.55
CA ARG A 226 2.26 30.40 -4.15
C ARG A 226 0.89 30.99 -3.82
N ASP A 227 0.61 32.21 -4.27
CA ASP A 227 -0.67 32.88 -4.07
C ASP A 227 -1.81 32.15 -4.79
N LEU A 228 -1.56 31.67 -6.02
CA LEU A 228 -2.50 30.85 -6.75
C LEU A 228 -2.75 29.50 -6.05
N SER A 229 -1.70 28.85 -5.56
CA SER A 229 -1.84 27.60 -4.81
C SER A 229 -2.67 27.81 -3.54
N LEU A 230 -2.39 28.90 -2.81
CA LEU A 230 -3.16 29.29 -1.62
C LEU A 230 -4.63 29.58 -1.94
N TRP A 231 -4.91 30.32 -3.02
CA TRP A 231 -6.26 30.65 -3.51
C TRP A 231 -7.06 29.40 -3.92
N SER A 232 -6.40 28.38 -4.43
CA SER A 232 -7.05 27.19 -4.97
C SER A 232 -7.79 26.37 -3.90
N GLU A 233 -8.85 25.68 -4.29
CA GLU A 233 -9.51 24.59 -3.55
C GLU A 233 -9.24 23.24 -4.19
N ALA A 234 -8.92 23.26 -5.48
CA ALA A 234 -8.55 22.13 -6.30
C ALA A 234 -7.42 22.49 -7.25
N GLN A 235 -6.66 21.49 -7.71
CA GLN A 235 -5.66 21.67 -8.75
C GLN A 235 -5.77 20.61 -9.85
N VAL A 236 -5.32 20.99 -11.05
CA VAL A 236 -5.08 20.09 -12.18
C VAL A 236 -3.62 20.19 -12.59
N TRP A 237 -2.91 19.06 -12.57
CA TRP A 237 -1.51 19.01 -13.02
C TRP A 237 -1.39 18.21 -14.31
N THR A 238 -0.93 18.88 -15.37
CA THR A 238 -0.78 18.27 -16.70
C THR A 238 0.67 18.22 -17.12
N SER A 239 1.30 17.05 -17.08
CA SER A 239 2.70 16.89 -17.53
C SER A 239 2.78 16.17 -18.86
N PRO A 240 3.63 16.61 -19.80
CA PRO A 240 4.16 15.68 -20.79
C PRO A 240 4.90 14.53 -20.12
N GLU A 241 4.98 13.40 -20.81
CA GLU A 241 5.97 12.38 -20.51
C GLU A 241 7.25 12.66 -21.30
N ARG A 242 8.33 13.01 -20.60
CA ARG A 242 9.63 13.27 -21.20
C ARG A 242 10.64 12.29 -20.63
N HIS A 243 11.30 11.54 -21.52
CA HIS A 243 12.19 10.44 -21.12
C HIS A 243 11.54 9.47 -20.13
N GLY A 244 10.24 9.16 -20.34
CA GLY A 244 9.50 8.22 -19.51
C GLY A 244 9.12 8.73 -18.11
N ALA A 245 9.15 10.04 -17.85
CA ALA A 245 8.83 10.64 -16.55
C ALA A 245 8.05 11.96 -16.69
N MET A 246 7.52 12.47 -15.57
CA MET A 246 7.03 13.84 -15.46
C MET A 246 8.15 14.83 -15.79
N THR A 247 7.78 15.99 -16.32
CA THR A 247 8.78 16.99 -16.74
C THR A 247 9.43 17.71 -15.56
N GLY A 248 10.65 18.21 -15.76
CA GLY A 248 11.29 19.11 -14.82
C GLY A 248 10.50 20.42 -14.60
N VAL A 249 9.74 20.89 -15.60
CA VAL A 249 8.91 22.10 -15.49
C VAL A 249 7.80 21.93 -14.46
N ILE A 250 7.00 20.85 -14.57
CA ILE A 250 5.94 20.59 -13.58
C ILE A 250 6.53 20.31 -12.20
N LYS A 251 7.65 19.57 -12.12
CA LYS A 251 8.32 19.28 -10.86
C LYS A 251 8.80 20.54 -10.15
N SER A 252 9.43 21.45 -10.90
CA SER A 252 9.95 22.73 -10.38
C SER A 252 8.83 23.60 -9.82
N MET A 253 7.67 23.67 -10.48
CA MET A 253 6.51 24.38 -9.92
C MET A 253 6.09 23.81 -8.57
N ILE A 254 5.99 22.48 -8.44
CA ILE A 254 5.59 21.88 -7.16
C ILE A 254 6.67 22.07 -6.08
N ASP A 255 7.95 22.04 -6.44
CA ASP A 255 9.05 22.29 -5.51
C ASP A 255 9.04 23.70 -4.93
N TRP A 256 8.52 24.68 -5.68
CA TRP A 256 8.33 26.05 -5.18
C TRP A 256 7.18 26.20 -4.18
N ILE A 257 6.29 25.21 -4.07
CA ILE A 257 5.14 25.24 -3.17
C ILE A 257 5.50 24.52 -1.86
N PRO A 258 5.68 25.25 -0.74
CA PRO A 258 6.02 24.62 0.53
C PRO A 258 4.80 23.89 1.14
N LEU A 259 5.05 22.86 1.96
CA LEU A 259 4.01 22.22 2.74
C LEU A 259 3.41 23.15 3.81
N ALA A 260 4.22 24.07 4.33
CA ALA A 260 3.84 24.99 5.39
C ALA A 260 4.57 26.34 5.26
N VAL A 261 3.85 27.43 5.49
CA VAL A 261 4.40 28.77 5.76
C VAL A 261 3.71 29.30 7.01
N GLY A 262 4.38 29.21 8.16
CA GLY A 262 3.75 29.47 9.46
C GLY A 262 2.57 28.53 9.70
N SER A 263 1.36 29.07 9.86
CA SER A 263 0.10 28.32 9.99
C SER A 263 -0.56 27.98 8.64
N VAL A 264 -0.12 28.59 7.54
CA VAL A 264 -0.72 28.41 6.22
C VAL A 264 -0.24 27.09 5.61
N ARG A 265 -1.17 26.35 4.98
CA ARG A 265 -0.91 25.10 4.25
C ARG A 265 -1.41 25.25 2.81
N PRO A 266 -0.54 25.56 1.82
CA PRO A 266 -0.96 25.88 0.45
C PRO A 266 -1.60 24.74 -0.36
N THR A 267 -1.40 23.48 0.03
CA THR A 267 -1.94 22.32 -0.72
C THR A 267 -2.75 21.34 0.13
N GLN A 268 -2.49 21.28 1.44
CA GLN A 268 -3.07 20.27 2.32
C GLN A 268 -4.61 20.26 2.26
N GLY A 269 -5.19 19.08 2.06
CA GLY A 269 -6.65 18.86 2.07
C GLY A 269 -7.40 19.38 0.83
N ARG A 270 -6.69 19.92 -0.17
CA ARG A 270 -7.26 20.32 -1.47
C ARG A 270 -7.33 19.11 -2.41
N THR A 271 -8.26 19.13 -3.36
CA THR A 271 -8.40 18.03 -4.35
C THR A 271 -7.42 18.18 -5.51
N LEU A 272 -6.98 17.07 -6.09
CA LEU A 272 -6.04 17.06 -7.20
C LEU A 272 -6.49 16.10 -8.32
N ALA A 273 -6.49 16.57 -9.56
CA ALA A 273 -6.53 15.73 -10.75
C ALA A 273 -5.16 15.74 -11.45
N VAL A 274 -4.72 14.57 -11.93
CA VAL A 274 -3.46 14.42 -12.67
C VAL A 274 -3.72 13.98 -14.10
N MET A 275 -3.01 14.59 -15.03
CA MET A 275 -3.15 14.35 -16.46
C MET A 275 -1.77 14.25 -17.12
N GLN A 276 -1.64 13.44 -18.16
CA GLN A 276 -0.45 13.45 -19.01
C GLN A 276 -0.74 13.44 -20.50
N VAL A 277 0.27 13.86 -21.27
CA VAL A 277 0.35 13.66 -22.72
C VAL A 277 1.65 12.95 -23.07
N SER A 278 1.62 12.09 -24.07
CA SER A 278 2.80 11.46 -24.66
C SER A 278 2.85 11.69 -26.16
N GLY A 279 4.06 11.79 -26.71
CA GLY A 279 4.27 11.77 -28.16
C GLY A 279 4.26 10.35 -28.74
N GLY A 280 4.38 9.32 -27.91
CA GLY A 280 4.39 7.91 -28.31
C GLY A 280 3.15 7.15 -27.85
N SER A 281 3.26 5.83 -27.81
CA SER A 281 2.23 4.92 -27.28
C SER A 281 1.83 5.28 -25.84
N GLN A 282 0.67 4.76 -25.43
CA GLN A 282 0.12 5.02 -24.12
C GLN A 282 1.10 4.60 -23.01
N SER A 283 1.20 5.44 -22.00
CA SER A 283 2.02 5.27 -20.80
C SER A 283 1.31 5.92 -19.62
N PHE A 284 1.77 5.63 -18.41
CA PHE A 284 1.21 6.21 -17.17
C PHE A 284 2.29 6.73 -16.22
N ASN A 285 3.54 6.81 -16.67
CA ASN A 285 4.66 7.09 -15.77
C ASN A 285 4.55 8.49 -15.14
N ALA A 286 4.22 9.50 -15.95
CA ALA A 286 4.11 10.87 -15.45
C ALA A 286 2.93 11.03 -14.47
N VAL A 287 1.74 10.47 -14.77
CA VAL A 287 0.59 10.52 -13.85
C VAL A 287 0.84 9.72 -12.57
N ASN A 288 1.55 8.59 -12.64
CA ASN A 288 1.91 7.82 -11.45
C ASN A 288 2.85 8.62 -10.54
N GLN A 289 3.86 9.27 -11.11
CA GLN A 289 4.77 10.14 -10.35
C GLN A 289 4.03 11.35 -9.74
N MET A 290 3.13 12.00 -10.49
CA MET A 290 2.34 13.12 -9.98
C MET A 290 1.32 12.70 -8.93
N ARG A 291 0.73 11.50 -9.02
CA ARG A 291 -0.18 10.95 -8.01
C ARG A 291 0.53 10.73 -6.68
N VAL A 292 1.73 10.14 -6.75
CA VAL A 292 2.66 10.00 -5.64
C VAL A 292 2.98 11.40 -5.08
N LEU A 293 3.38 12.36 -5.92
CA LEU A 293 3.65 13.74 -5.49
C LEU A 293 2.44 14.41 -4.80
N GLY A 294 1.22 14.22 -5.29
CA GLY A 294 -0.01 14.70 -4.65
C GLY A 294 -0.19 14.20 -3.22
N ARG A 295 0.17 12.93 -2.96
CA ARG A 295 0.21 12.38 -1.60
C ARG A 295 1.25 13.07 -0.72
N TRP A 296 2.44 13.39 -1.25
CA TRP A 296 3.45 14.18 -0.52
C TRP A 296 2.93 15.59 -0.20
N MET A 297 2.22 16.21 -1.14
CA MET A 297 1.57 17.51 -0.97
C MET A 297 0.31 17.47 -0.09
N ARG A 298 -0.02 16.31 0.48
CA ARG A 298 -1.19 16.07 1.34
C ARG A 298 -2.52 16.44 0.66
N MET A 299 -2.61 16.26 -0.65
CA MET A 299 -3.80 16.51 -1.45
C MET A 299 -4.67 15.26 -1.55
N LEU A 300 -5.96 15.46 -1.79
CA LEU A 300 -6.93 14.41 -2.11
C LEU A 300 -6.90 14.17 -3.62
N THR A 301 -5.96 13.35 -4.07
CA THR A 301 -5.85 13.01 -5.50
C THR A 301 -6.99 12.09 -5.91
N ILE A 302 -7.87 12.56 -6.80
CA ILE A 302 -9.05 11.81 -7.24
C ILE A 302 -8.65 10.49 -7.95
N PRO A 303 -9.48 9.45 -7.92
CA PRO A 303 -9.12 8.16 -8.50
C PRO A 303 -8.92 8.22 -10.02
N ASN A 304 -9.77 8.96 -10.75
CA ASN A 304 -9.67 9.05 -12.20
C ASN A 304 -8.49 9.92 -12.65
N GLN A 305 -7.99 9.68 -13.87
CA GLN A 305 -6.86 10.40 -14.46
C GLN A 305 -6.88 10.30 -15.99
N SER A 306 -6.20 11.25 -16.66
CA SER A 306 -6.09 11.27 -18.12
C SER A 306 -4.65 10.96 -18.58
N SER A 307 -4.51 10.11 -19.59
CA SER A 307 -3.25 9.90 -20.31
C SER A 307 -3.53 9.81 -21.81
N VAL A 308 -3.16 10.87 -22.52
CA VAL A 308 -3.38 11.00 -23.97
C VAL A 308 -2.12 10.54 -24.71
N ALA A 309 -2.20 9.38 -25.37
CA ALA A 309 -1.13 8.87 -26.23
C ALA A 309 -1.11 9.62 -27.57
N THR A 310 0.04 9.61 -28.24
CA THR A 310 0.23 10.21 -29.58
C THR A 310 -0.46 11.56 -29.72
N ALA A 311 -0.30 12.44 -28.71
CA ALA A 311 -1.16 13.61 -28.51
C ALA A 311 -1.23 14.54 -29.73
N PHE A 312 -0.18 14.58 -30.55
CA PHE A 312 -0.18 15.35 -31.80
C PHE A 312 -1.27 14.93 -32.80
N GLN A 313 -1.81 13.72 -32.70
CA GLN A 313 -2.92 13.25 -33.54
C GLN A 313 -4.29 13.68 -32.97
N GLU A 314 -4.37 13.92 -31.67
CA GLU A 314 -5.59 14.23 -30.93
C GLU A 314 -5.96 15.71 -30.92
N PHE A 315 -5.07 16.59 -31.39
CA PHE A 315 -5.34 18.02 -31.50
C PHE A 315 -5.42 18.46 -32.98
N GLY A 316 -6.36 19.35 -33.28
CA GLY A 316 -6.50 20.01 -34.57
C GLY A 316 -5.49 21.15 -34.76
N GLU A 317 -5.46 21.72 -35.96
CA GLU A 317 -4.60 22.87 -36.27
C GLU A 317 -4.98 24.14 -35.48
N ASP A 318 -6.24 24.22 -35.05
CA ASP A 318 -6.78 25.27 -34.16
C ASP A 318 -6.38 25.07 -32.68
N GLY A 319 -5.61 24.02 -32.38
CA GLY A 319 -5.19 23.67 -31.03
C GLY A 319 -6.31 23.11 -30.15
N ARG A 320 -7.46 22.72 -30.73
CA ARG A 320 -8.57 22.07 -30.03
C ARG A 320 -8.43 20.56 -30.04
N MET A 321 -8.81 19.92 -28.94
CA MET A 321 -8.83 18.46 -28.88
C MET A 321 -9.99 17.91 -29.71
N LYS A 322 -9.73 16.90 -30.53
CA LYS A 322 -10.72 16.21 -31.35
C LYS A 322 -11.64 15.35 -30.48
N PRO A 323 -12.88 15.07 -30.92
CA PRO A 323 -13.72 14.07 -30.26
C PRO A 323 -13.04 12.70 -30.29
N SER A 324 -12.79 12.14 -29.12
CA SER A 324 -12.20 10.81 -28.96
C SER A 324 -12.45 10.28 -27.54
N ALA A 325 -12.21 8.99 -27.32
CA ALA A 325 -12.28 8.41 -25.98
C ALA A 325 -11.31 9.09 -24.98
N TYR A 326 -10.24 9.72 -25.47
CA TYR A 326 -9.37 10.54 -24.63
C TYR A 326 -10.07 11.82 -24.17
N TYR A 327 -10.83 12.48 -25.03
CA TYR A 327 -11.60 13.67 -24.66
C TYR A 327 -12.68 13.32 -23.65
N ASP A 328 -13.43 12.23 -23.87
CA ASP A 328 -14.44 11.74 -22.92
C ASP A 328 -13.82 11.47 -21.54
N ARG A 329 -12.63 10.87 -21.51
CA ARG A 329 -11.89 10.68 -20.25
C ARG A 329 -11.53 12.01 -19.58
N VAL A 330 -11.17 13.05 -20.33
CA VAL A 330 -10.88 14.38 -19.76
C VAL A 330 -12.15 14.96 -19.14
N VAL A 331 -13.31 14.79 -19.79
CA VAL A 331 -14.61 15.18 -19.23
C VAL A 331 -14.87 14.46 -17.90
N ASP A 332 -14.72 13.13 -17.85
CA ASP A 332 -14.92 12.35 -16.62
C ASP A 332 -14.02 12.85 -15.48
N VAL A 333 -12.74 13.11 -15.77
CA VAL A 333 -11.77 13.56 -14.77
C VAL A 333 -12.13 14.96 -14.23
N MET A 334 -12.57 15.88 -15.09
CA MET A 334 -12.99 17.22 -14.64
C MET A 334 -14.29 17.16 -13.85
N GLU A 335 -15.26 16.34 -14.28
CA GLU A 335 -16.52 16.15 -13.57
C GLU A 335 -16.28 15.56 -12.16
N GLU A 336 -15.44 14.52 -12.08
CA GLU A 336 -15.06 13.89 -10.82
C GLU A 336 -14.30 14.87 -9.90
N LEU A 337 -13.36 15.66 -10.44
CA LEU A 337 -12.66 16.68 -9.67
C LEU A 337 -13.65 17.64 -9.00
N VAL A 338 -14.59 18.19 -9.77
CA VAL A 338 -15.58 19.15 -9.25
C VAL A 338 -16.44 18.53 -8.15
N LYS A 339 -16.93 17.29 -8.36
CA LYS A 339 -17.71 16.55 -7.35
C LYS A 339 -16.93 16.37 -6.05
N PHE A 340 -15.68 15.94 -6.12
CA PHE A 340 -14.83 15.78 -4.95
C PHE A 340 -14.51 17.12 -4.28
N THR A 341 -14.27 18.19 -5.04
CA THR A 341 -14.02 19.52 -4.47
C THR A 341 -15.22 20.01 -3.68
N TRP A 342 -16.43 19.89 -4.23
CA TRP A 342 -17.67 20.20 -3.52
C TRP A 342 -17.88 19.36 -2.27
N LEU A 343 -17.53 18.08 -2.31
CA LEU A 343 -17.68 17.17 -1.18
C LEU A 343 -16.75 17.51 -0.01
N THR A 344 -15.56 18.03 -0.30
CA THR A 344 -14.46 18.05 0.67
C THR A 344 -14.03 19.44 1.14
N ARG A 345 -14.25 20.48 0.33
CA ARG A 345 -13.72 21.84 0.61
C ARG A 345 -14.17 22.42 1.94
N ASP A 346 -15.46 22.28 2.27
CA ASP A 346 -16.06 22.89 3.47
C ASP A 346 -15.70 22.14 4.77
N VAL A 347 -15.21 20.89 4.64
CA VAL A 347 -14.84 20.04 5.78
C VAL A 347 -13.34 19.74 5.84
N SER A 348 -12.54 20.34 4.95
CA SER A 348 -11.11 20.05 4.81
C SER A 348 -10.33 20.29 6.12
N ASN A 349 -10.69 21.32 6.88
CA ASN A 349 -10.13 21.60 8.20
C ASN A 349 -10.38 20.45 9.20
N HIS A 350 -11.56 19.82 9.13
CA HIS A 350 -11.86 18.66 9.97
C HIS A 350 -11.15 17.40 9.48
N LEU A 351 -11.14 17.14 8.17
CA LEU A 351 -10.43 16.00 7.58
C LEU A 351 -8.91 16.02 7.86
N THR A 352 -8.38 17.22 8.15
CA THR A 352 -6.96 17.44 8.43
C THR A 352 -6.65 17.68 9.91
N ASP A 353 -7.64 17.58 10.81
CA ASP A 353 -7.49 17.62 12.27
C ASP A 353 -6.93 16.27 12.78
N ARG A 354 -5.60 16.13 12.82
CA ARG A 354 -4.90 14.87 13.12
C ARG A 354 -4.66 14.67 14.61
N TYR A 355 -4.87 13.44 15.08
CA TYR A 355 -4.55 13.00 16.43
C TYR A 355 -3.11 13.33 16.86
N SER A 356 -2.12 13.02 16.02
CA SER A 356 -0.71 13.27 16.34
C SER A 356 -0.38 14.76 16.49
N GLU A 357 -1.00 15.62 15.69
CA GLU A 357 -0.81 17.07 15.75
C GLU A 357 -1.48 17.68 17.00
N ARG A 358 -2.62 17.13 17.43
CA ARG A 358 -3.25 17.48 18.72
C ARG A 358 -2.36 17.09 19.90
N LYS A 359 -1.80 15.87 19.87
CA LYS A 359 -0.88 15.38 20.91
C LYS A 359 0.38 16.24 21.03
N GLU A 360 0.98 16.59 19.90
CA GLU A 360 2.15 17.48 19.86
C GLU A 360 1.82 18.88 20.41
N SER A 361 0.66 19.43 20.03
CA SER A 361 0.22 20.75 20.51
C SER A 361 -0.03 20.79 22.02
N ALA A 362 -0.62 19.74 22.57
CA ALA A 362 -0.84 19.61 24.01
C ALA A 362 0.50 19.55 24.78
N ALA A 363 1.44 18.72 24.32
CA ALA A 363 2.77 18.61 24.92
C ALA A 363 3.54 19.96 24.87
N ALA A 364 3.46 20.68 23.76
CA ALA A 364 4.09 21.99 23.61
C ALA A 364 3.47 23.05 24.55
N LEU A 365 2.16 22.98 24.81
CA LEU A 365 1.47 23.87 25.75
C LEU A 365 1.90 23.59 27.20
N GLU A 366 1.93 22.32 27.61
CA GLU A 366 2.38 21.93 28.95
C GLU A 366 3.83 22.37 29.22
N ALA A 367 4.73 22.15 28.26
CA ALA A 367 6.12 22.60 28.37
C ALA A 367 6.22 24.12 28.58
N ARG A 368 5.39 24.91 27.88
CA ARG A 368 5.33 26.38 28.03
C ARG A 368 4.77 26.81 29.39
N MET A 369 3.77 26.10 29.92
CA MET A 369 3.19 26.41 31.23
C MET A 369 4.18 26.11 32.36
N ASN A 370 4.91 25.00 32.27
CA ASN A 370 5.92 24.62 33.26
C ASN A 370 7.10 25.61 33.29
N LEU A 371 7.53 26.11 32.13
CA LEU A 371 8.55 27.17 32.06
C LEU A 371 8.11 28.48 32.72
N LYS A 372 6.82 28.83 32.68
CA LYS A 372 6.28 30.05 33.31
C LYS A 372 6.09 29.94 34.83
N GLN A 373 5.99 28.72 35.36
CA GLN A 373 5.93 28.50 36.81
C GLN A 373 7.34 28.45 37.46
N ALA A 374 8.38 28.30 36.64
CA ALA A 374 9.77 28.26 37.07
C ALA A 374 10.46 29.65 37.08
N VAL A 375 9.73 30.72 36.72
CA VAL A 375 10.15 32.13 36.75
C VAL A 375 9.24 32.86 37.73
#